data_AF-A0A850AN58-F1
#
_entry.id   AF-A0A850AN58-F1
#
_cell.length_a   1.000
_cell.length_b   1.000
_cell.length_c   1.000
_cell.angle_alpha   90.00
_cell.angle_beta   90.00
_cell.angle_gamma   90.00
#
_symmetry.space_group_name_H-M   'P 1'
#
loop_
_entity.id
_entity.type
_entity.pdbx_description
1 polymer ?
#
loop_
_entity_poly.entity_id
_entity_poly.type
_entity_poly.pdbx_seq_one_letter_code
_entity_poly.pdbx_strand_id
1 'polypeptide(L)' 'MLFWFHSYDVLWENRASIHVGKGSQNDVSDAKVWLEPQIEVARAGRTLNSSELSLALRIIEQNLKRILEAWNAHKNKTN' A
#
# COMPACT_ATOMS: atom_id res chain seq x y z
N MET A 1 2.12 -12.76 2.22
CA MET A 1 2.30 -11.29 2.13
C MET A 1 0.95 -10.65 2.39
N LEU A 2 0.91 -9.57 3.16
CA LEU A 2 -0.31 -8.88 3.53
C LEU A 2 -0.29 -7.50 2.88
N PHE A 3 -1.40 -7.12 2.26
CA PHE A 3 -1.62 -5.79 1.69
C PHE A 3 -2.74 -5.12 2.46
N TRP A 4 -2.52 -3.89 2.92
CA TRP A 4 -3.48 -3.22 3.78
C TRP A 4 -3.43 -1.71 3.63
N PHE A 5 -4.56 -1.06 3.88
CA PHE A 5 -4.67 0.40 3.91
C PHE A 5 -4.59 0.87 5.36
N HIS A 6 -3.74 1.86 5.62
CA HIS A 6 -3.68 2.51 6.91
C HIS A 6 -4.79 3.58 6.96
N SER A 7 -5.73 3.49 7.91
CA SER A 7 -6.90 4.39 7.94
C SER A 7 -6.54 5.87 8.10
N TYR A 8 -5.45 6.19 8.79
CA TYR A 8 -4.95 7.57 8.85
C TYR A 8 -4.51 8.04 7.45
N ASP A 9 -3.90 7.17 6.65
CA ASP A 9 -3.46 7.53 5.30
C ASP A 9 -4.68 7.79 4.42
N VAL A 10 -5.71 6.95 4.52
CA VAL A 10 -6.98 7.12 3.77
C VAL A 10 -7.64 8.47 4.06
N LEU A 11 -7.63 8.87 5.34
CA LEU A 11 -8.25 10.10 5.82
C LEU A 11 -7.46 11.36 5.47
N TRP A 12 -6.14 11.32 5.67
CA TRP A 12 -5.32 12.53 5.70
C TRP A 12 -4.35 12.66 4.53
N GLU A 13 -4.08 11.58 3.80
CA GLU A 13 -3.21 11.67 2.63
C GLU A 13 -3.98 12.05 1.37
N ASN A 14 -3.34 12.95 0.61
CA ASN A 14 -3.83 13.39 -0.71
C ASN A 14 -3.54 12.37 -1.81
N ARG A 15 -2.70 11.36 -1.52
CA ARG A 15 -2.21 10.35 -2.47
C ARG A 15 -2.56 8.96 -1.96
N ALA A 16 -3.08 8.10 -2.82
CA ALA A 16 -3.41 6.72 -2.44
C ALA A 16 -2.13 5.93 -2.10
N SER A 17 -2.16 5.24 -0.96
CA SER A 17 -1.03 4.42 -0.49
C SER A 17 -1.48 3.05 -0.01
N ILE A 18 -0.57 2.09 -0.10
CA ILE A 18 -0.77 0.75 0.42
C ILE A 18 0.45 0.30 1.21
N HIS A 19 0.21 -0.39 2.31
CA HIS A 19 1.24 -1.00 3.12
C HIS A 19 1.37 -2.48 2.78
N VAL A 20 2.61 -2.96 2.74
CA VAL A 20 2.95 -4.35 2.41
C VAL A 20 3.82 -4.93 3.51
N GLY A 21 3.28 -5.93 4.20
CA GLY A 21 3.92 -6.60 5.32
C GLY A 21 4.04 -8.11 5.13
N LYS A 22 4.78 -8.74 6.05
CA LYS A 22 4.95 -10.20 6.11
C LYS A 22 4.36 -10.74 7.41
N GLY A 23 3.19 -11.36 7.31
CA GLY A 23 2.55 -12.08 8.43
C GLY A 23 1.74 -11.20 9.39
N SER A 24 2.04 -9.91 9.52
CA SER A 24 1.30 -8.98 10.38
C SER A 24 1.33 -7.55 9.82
N GLN A 25 0.42 -6.69 10.27
CA GLN A 25 0.45 -5.24 10.02
C GLN A 25 1.46 -4.59 10.98
N ASN A 26 2.40 -3.81 10.45
CA ASN A 26 3.36 -3.06 11.26
C ASN A 26 3.77 -1.76 10.56
N ASP A 27 3.31 -0.63 11.12
CA ASP A 27 3.54 0.71 10.59
C ASP A 27 5.00 1.14 10.48
N VAL A 28 5.93 0.45 11.15
CA VAL A 28 7.36 0.80 11.13
C VAL A 28 8.13 -0.10 10.16
N SER A 29 7.82 -1.39 10.15
CA SER A 29 8.58 -2.37 9.38
C SER A 29 7.98 -2.66 8.00
N ASP A 30 6.71 -2.36 7.76
CA ASP A 30 6.07 -2.63 6.48
C ASP A 30 6.50 -1.62 5.41
N ALA A 31 6.56 -2.11 4.17
CA ALA A 31 6.82 -1.25 3.02
C ALA A 31 5.59 -0.38 2.77
N LYS A 32 5.79 0.89 2.50
CA LYS A 32 4.74 1.80 2.03
C LYS A 32 4.96 2.08 0.56
N VAL A 33 3.91 1.90 -0.22
CA VAL A 33 3.91 2.09 -1.67
C VAL A 33 2.83 3.11 -2.01
N TRP A 34 3.23 4.15 -2.71
CA TRP A 34 2.31 5.08 -3.34
C TRP A 34 1.75 4.48 -4.64
N LEU A 35 0.49 4.78 -4.94
CA LEU A 35 -0.23 4.18 -6.07
C LEU A 35 -0.44 5.12 -7.27
N GLU A 36 -0.47 6.43 -7.06
CA GLU A 36 -0.76 7.44 -8.09
C GLU A 36 0.09 8.69 -7.86
N PRO A 37 0.63 9.42 -8.85
CA PRO A 37 0.38 9.25 -10.28
C PRO A 37 1.12 8.07 -10.88
N GLN A 38 2.18 7.58 -10.23
CA GLN A 38 2.84 6.31 -10.55
C GLN A 38 3.03 5.49 -9.28
N ILE A 39 3.24 4.18 -9.47
CA ILE A 39 3.61 3.27 -8.40
C ILE A 39 5.04 3.57 -7.96
N GLU A 40 5.22 3.84 -6.67
CA GLU A 40 6.50 4.27 -6.12
C GLU A 40 6.66 3.77 -4.69
N VAL A 41 7.84 3.26 -4.35
CA VAL A 41 8.15 2.86 -2.97
C VAL A 41 8.43 4.11 -2.14
N ALA A 42 7.47 4.51 -1.32
CA ALA A 42 7.62 5.60 -0.34
C ALA A 42 8.61 5.21 0.77
N ARG A 43 8.53 3.94 1.19
CA ARG A 43 9.38 3.36 2.22
C ARG A 43 9.50 1.86 1.99
N ALA A 44 10.72 1.33 1.92
CA ALA A 44 10.93 -0.11 1.71
C ALA A 44 10.58 -0.97 2.93
N GLY A 45 10.56 -0.38 4.14
CA GLY A 45 10.39 -1.12 5.38
C GLY A 45 11.60 -1.99 5.71
N ARG A 46 11.43 -2.92 6.65
CA ARG A 46 12.43 -3.92 7.05
C ARG A 46 11.94 -5.36 6.92
N THR A 47 10.64 -5.57 6.72
CA THR A 47 10.04 -6.91 6.73
C THR A 47 10.25 -7.67 5.41
N LEU A 48 10.37 -6.98 4.29
CA LEU A 48 10.51 -7.57 2.94
C LEU A 48 11.94 -7.43 2.44
N ASN A 49 12.48 -8.51 1.87
CA ASN A 49 13.71 -8.42 1.08
C ASN A 49 13.43 -7.87 -0.34
N SER A 50 14.48 -7.58 -1.11
CA SER A 50 14.35 -6.99 -2.46
C SER A 50 13.51 -7.81 -3.44
N SER A 51 13.60 -9.14 -3.40
CA SER A 51 12.80 -10.02 -4.26
C SER A 51 11.34 -10.02 -3.87
N GLU A 52 11.04 -10.03 -2.56
CA GLU A 52 9.69 -9.97 -2.03
C GLU A 52 9.04 -8.60 -2.33
N LEU A 53 9.78 -7.51 -2.17
CA LEU A 53 9.33 -6.17 -2.54
C LEU A 53 9.07 -6.06 -4.04
N SER A 54 9.96 -6.61 -4.89
CA SER A 54 9.74 -6.63 -6.34
C SER A 54 8.49 -7.42 -6.72
N LEU A 55 8.22 -8.54 -6.05
CA LEU A 55 7.00 -9.32 -6.24
C LEU A 55 5.76 -8.53 -5.78
N ALA A 56 5.87 -7.83 -4.64
CA ALA A 56 4.80 -6.97 -4.14
C ALA A 56 4.41 -5.89 -5.15
N LEU A 57 5.41 -5.20 -5.71
CA LEU A 57 5.19 -4.15 -6.71
C LEU A 57 4.48 -4.71 -7.96
N ARG A 58 4.91 -5.88 -8.46
CA ARG A 58 4.23 -6.54 -9.59
C ARG A 58 2.77 -6.88 -9.29
N ILE A 59 2.49 -7.37 -8.09
CA ILE A 59 1.11 -7.68 -7.67
C ILE A 59 0.26 -6.41 -7.58
N ILE A 60 0.84 -5.32 -7.05
CA ILE A 60 0.18 -4.01 -6.98
C ILE A 60 -0.11 -3.49 -8.40
N GLU A 61 0.86 -3.53 -9.30
CA GLU A 61 0.70 -3.12 -10.71
C GLU A 61 -0.43 -3.90 -11.39
N GLN A 62 -0.44 -5.22 -11.26
CA GLN A 62 -1.47 -6.09 -11.87
C GLN A 62 -2.88 -5.82 -11.33
N ASN A 63 -3.00 -5.34 -10.09
CA ASN A 63 -4.28 -5.13 -9.41
C ASN A 63 -4.59 -3.64 -9.19
N LEU A 64 -3.83 -2.73 -9.78
CA LEU A 64 -3.83 -1.30 -9.43
C LEU A 64 -5.24 -0.71 -9.46
N LYS A 65 -6.00 -0.97 -10.53
CA LYS A 65 -7.38 -0.48 -10.67
C LYS A 65 -8.26 -0.90 -9.49
N ARG A 66 -8.25 -2.19 -9.13
CA ARG A 66 -9.05 -2.73 -8.02
C ARG A 66 -8.60 -2.17 -6.68
N ILE A 67 -7.29 -1.96 -6.49
CA ILE A 67 -6.74 -1.38 -5.27
C ILE A 67 -7.22 0.07 -5.12
N LEU A 68 -7.17 0.87 -6.19
CA LEU A 68 -7.66 2.25 -6.19
C LEU A 68 -9.17 2.33 -5.96
N GLU A 69 -9.95 1.43 -6.56
CA GLU A 69 -11.39 1.31 -6.26
C GLU A 69 -11.64 1.05 -4.77
N ALA A 70 -10.87 0.14 -4.16
CA ALA A 70 -10.99 -0.18 -2.74
C ALA A 70 -10.55 0.99 -1.83
N TRP A 71 -9.48 1.72 -2.21
CA TRP A 71 -9.04 2.93 -1.52
C TRP A 71 -10.14 4.01 -1.53
N ASN A 72 -10.69 4.31 -2.70
CA ASN A 72 -11.74 5.31 -2.85
C ASN A 72 -13.02 4.91 -2.12
N ALA A 73 -13.39 3.62 -2.17
CA ALA A 73 -14.52 3.11 -1.40
C ALA A 73 -14.30 3.23 0.12
N HIS A 74 -13.07 3.08 0.60
CA HIS A 74 -12.72 3.30 2.00
C HIS A 74 -12.84 4.79 2.35
N LYS A 75 -12.24 5.68 1.53
CA LYS A 75 -12.26 7.13 1.72
C LYS A 75 -13.68 7.69 1.79
N ASN A 76 -14.57 7.19 0.93
CA ASN A 76 -15.98 7.60 0.91
C ASN A 76 -16.79 7.12 2.13
N LYS A 77 -16.36 6.07 2.84
CA LYS A 77 -17.01 5.62 4.08
C LYS A 77 -16.53 6.37 5.33
N THR A 78 -15.37 7.00 5.22
CA THR A 78 -14.72 7.73 6.31
C THR A 78 -14.94 9.25 6.25
N ASN A 79 -15.56 9.75 5.17
CA ASN A 79 -16.13 11.09 5.06
C ASN A 79 -17.60 11.09 5.51
#